data_AF-A0A4S0FXI1-F1
#
_entry.id   AF-A0A4S0FXI1-F1
#
_cell.length_a   1.000
_cell.length_b   1.000
_cell.length_c   1.000
_cell.angle_alpha   90.00
_cell.angle_beta   90.00
_cell.angle_gamma   90.00
#
_symmetry.space_group_name_H-M   'P 1'
#
loop_
_entity.id
_entity.type
_entity.pdbx_description
1 polymer ?
#
loop_
_entity_poly.entity_id
_entity_poly.type
_entity_poly.pdbx_seq_one_letter_code
_entity_poly.pdbx_strand_id
1 'polypeptide(L)'
;AGCSRGIGFKDIITFQFAAAFSAFGCTTADFMRRHSVSTQIDIGARASDDELQAFGAKVTSVWDDLTKAAVDEMVADGRALSKIKTVPFLMMRY
;
A
#
# COMPACT_ATOMS: atom_id res chain seq x y z
N ALA A 1 18.86 -3.96 -31.57
CA ALA A 1 17.39 -4.14 -31.69
C ALA A 1 17.03 -5.51 -32.31
N GLY A 2 17.59 -6.61 -31.78
CA GLY A 2 17.28 -7.96 -32.25
C GLY A 2 16.11 -8.61 -31.49
N CYS A 3 16.00 -8.33 -30.18
CA CYS A 3 15.00 -8.89 -29.28
C CYS A 3 13.57 -8.31 -29.43
N SER A 4 13.39 -7.24 -30.22
CA SER A 4 12.10 -6.55 -30.39
C SER A 4 11.53 -6.66 -31.81
N ARG A 5 12.27 -7.29 -32.74
CA ARG A 5 11.89 -7.38 -34.15
C ARG A 5 10.74 -8.37 -34.35
N GLY A 6 9.69 -7.96 -35.07
CA GLY A 6 8.56 -8.82 -35.42
C GLY A 6 7.49 -9.01 -34.33
N ILE A 7 7.65 -8.36 -33.16
CA ILE A 7 6.74 -8.50 -32.01
C ILE A 7 5.49 -7.60 -32.14
N GLY A 8 5.53 -6.57 -32.99
CA GLY A 8 4.38 -5.66 -33.20
C GLY A 8 4.16 -4.63 -32.09
N PHE A 9 5.22 -4.23 -31.36
CA PHE A 9 5.13 -3.14 -30.40
C PHE A 9 4.74 -1.82 -31.08
N LYS A 10 3.86 -1.06 -30.43
CA LYS A 10 3.44 0.27 -30.89
C LYS A 10 4.62 1.26 -30.94
N ASP A 11 5.52 1.17 -29.97
CA ASP A 11 6.73 1.98 -29.91
C ASP A 11 7.82 1.28 -29.09
N ILE A 12 9.08 1.67 -29.30
CA ILE A 12 10.25 1.18 -28.57
C ILE A 12 11.01 2.39 -28.04
N ILE A 13 10.94 2.59 -26.73
CA ILE A 13 11.57 3.74 -26.06
C ILE A 13 12.83 3.27 -25.35
N THR A 14 13.94 3.99 -25.56
CA THR A 14 15.19 3.82 -24.83
C THR A 14 15.57 5.11 -24.12
N PHE A 15 16.21 4.99 -22.96
CA PHE A 15 16.70 6.12 -22.17
C PHE A 15 18.22 6.20 -22.26
N GLN A 16 18.76 7.42 -22.36
CA GLN A 16 20.22 7.63 -22.36
C GLN A 16 20.88 7.10 -21.08
N PHE A 17 20.14 7.11 -19.97
CA PHE A 17 20.57 6.59 -18.68
C PHE A 17 20.08 5.16 -18.42
N ALA A 18 19.80 4.36 -19.47
CA ALA A 18 19.26 3.00 -19.31
C ALA A 18 20.08 2.11 -18.36
N ALA A 19 21.41 2.26 -18.35
CA ALA A 19 22.29 1.53 -17.44
C ALA A 19 22.04 1.83 -15.94
N ALA A 20 21.49 3.00 -15.62
CA ALA A 20 21.19 3.45 -14.27
C ALA A 20 19.68 3.48 -13.97
N PHE A 21 18.84 2.91 -14.85
CA PHE A 21 17.38 3.07 -14.77
C PHE A 21 16.80 2.52 -13.45
N SER A 22 17.34 1.42 -12.92
CA SER A 22 16.90 0.87 -11.63
C SER A 22 17.22 1.80 -10.45
N ALA A 23 18.39 2.43 -10.45
CA ALA A 23 18.76 3.40 -9.43
C ALA A 23 17.87 4.65 -9.50
N PHE A 24 17.57 5.11 -10.72
CA PHE A 24 16.58 6.17 -10.95
C PHE A 24 15.21 5.80 -10.38
N GLY A 25 14.73 4.58 -10.60
CA GLY A 25 13.48 4.11 -10.01
C GLY A 25 13.47 4.23 -8.47
N CYS A 26 14.55 3.79 -7.81
CA CYS A 26 14.68 3.87 -6.36
C CYS A 26 14.65 5.32 -5.83
N THR A 27 15.23 6.29 -6.54
CA THR A 27 15.23 7.69 -6.08
C THR A 27 13.91 8.41 -6.30
N THR A 28 13.09 7.93 -7.25
CA THR A 28 11.75 8.47 -7.53
C THR A 28 10.64 7.78 -6.75
N ALA A 29 10.94 6.67 -6.06
CA ALA A 29 9.95 5.96 -5.27
C ALA A 29 9.52 6.80 -4.07
N ASP A 30 8.21 6.83 -3.80
CA ASP A 30 7.69 7.47 -2.59
C ASP A 30 8.26 6.77 -1.35
N PHE A 31 8.63 7.57 -0.35
CA PHE A 31 9.04 7.06 0.95
C PHE A 31 7.80 6.58 1.71
N MET A 32 7.53 5.27 1.63
CA MET A 32 6.32 4.65 2.18
C MET A 32 6.64 3.51 3.13
N ARG A 33 5.83 3.39 4.19
CA ARG A 33 5.76 2.22 5.06
C ARG A 33 4.39 1.58 4.90
N ARG A 34 4.36 0.26 4.73
CA ARG A 34 3.11 -0.51 4.65
C ARG A 34 3.09 -1.55 5.75
N HIS A 35 2.14 -1.40 6.65
CA HIS A 35 1.83 -2.35 7.69
C HIS A 35 0.55 -3.09 7.33
N SER A 36 0.51 -4.41 7.53
CA SER A 36 -0.63 -5.24 7.16
C SER A 36 -0.71 -6.42 8.12
N VAL A 37 -1.94 -6.79 8.51
CA VAL A 37 -2.22 -7.95 9.35
C VAL A 37 -3.38 -8.74 8.75
N SER A 38 -3.35 -10.05 8.96
CA SER A 38 -4.45 -10.93 8.60
C SER A 38 -5.37 -11.09 9.82
N THR A 39 -6.65 -10.80 9.64
CA THR A 39 -7.67 -10.99 10.69
C THR A 39 -8.79 -11.86 10.17
N GLN A 40 -9.28 -12.77 11.02
CA GLN A 40 -10.53 -13.47 10.74
C GLN A 40 -11.70 -12.63 11.25
N ILE A 41 -12.56 -12.23 10.31
CA ILE A 41 -13.82 -11.58 10.62
C ILE A 41 -14.86 -12.08 9.63
N ASP A 42 -15.92 -12.70 10.16
CA ASP A 42 -16.99 -13.29 9.38
C ASP A 42 -18.24 -12.42 9.55
N ILE A 43 -18.81 -11.94 8.43
CA ILE A 43 -20.02 -11.12 8.43
C ILE A 43 -21.14 -11.97 7.83
N GLY A 44 -22.17 -12.24 8.64
CA GLY A 44 -23.35 -12.96 8.17
C GLY A 44 -24.09 -12.16 7.09
N ALA A 45 -24.66 -12.86 6.11
CA ALA A 45 -25.43 -12.24 5.01
C ALA A 45 -26.67 -11.45 5.49
N ARG A 46 -27.10 -11.65 6.74
CA ARG A 46 -28.22 -10.95 7.40
C ARG A 46 -27.80 -10.39 8.76
N ALA A 47 -26.54 -9.97 8.89
CA ALA A 47 -26.04 -9.34 10.11
C ALA A 47 -26.91 -8.14 10.47
N SER A 48 -27.27 -8.03 11.74
CA SER A 48 -27.96 -6.88 12.31
C SER A 48 -27.05 -5.65 12.34
N ASP A 49 -27.65 -4.47 12.50
CA ASP A 49 -26.89 -3.22 12.61
C ASP A 49 -25.88 -3.27 13.77
N ASP A 50 -26.24 -3.89 14.90
CA ASP A 50 -25.35 -4.04 16.06
C ASP A 50 -24.13 -4.91 15.72
N GLU A 51 -24.32 -6.00 14.97
CA GLU A 51 -23.23 -6.86 14.50
C GLU A 51 -22.31 -6.13 13.51
N LEU A 52 -22.87 -5.30 12.62
CA LEU A 52 -22.11 -4.47 11.69
C LEU A 52 -21.32 -3.37 12.41
N GLN A 53 -21.87 -2.77 13.47
CA GLN A 53 -21.15 -1.82 14.31
C GLN A 53 -19.99 -2.49 15.05
N ALA A 54 -20.22 -3.69 15.60
CA ALA A 54 -19.16 -4.48 16.24
C ALA A 54 -18.03 -4.83 15.24
N PHE A 55 -18.38 -5.17 14.00
CA PHE A 55 -17.42 -5.36 12.91
C PHE A 55 -16.61 -4.09 12.63
N GLY A 56 -17.29 -2.96 12.44
CA GLY A 56 -16.67 -1.66 12.18
C GLY A 56 -15.69 -1.26 13.28
N ALA A 57 -16.06 -1.47 14.55
CA ALA A 57 -15.20 -1.22 15.70
C ALA A 57 -13.94 -2.10 15.67
N LYS A 58 -14.07 -3.39 15.33
CA LYS A 58 -12.93 -4.31 15.23
C LYS A 58 -11.95 -3.89 14.12
N VAL A 59 -12.46 -3.53 12.94
CA VAL A 59 -11.62 -3.06 11.82
C VAL A 59 -10.93 -1.74 12.17
N THR A 60 -11.65 -0.82 12.81
CA THR A 60 -11.10 0.48 13.22
C THR A 60 -9.95 0.30 14.20
N SER A 61 -10.12 -0.54 15.24
CA SER A 61 -9.06 -0.84 16.21
C SER A 61 -7.80 -1.39 15.52
N VAL A 62 -7.96 -2.29 14.55
CA VAL A 62 -6.82 -2.86 13.80
C VAL A 62 -6.12 -1.76 12.99
N TRP A 63 -6.86 -0.90 12.31
CA TRP A 63 -6.26 0.20 11.57
C TRP A 63 -5.57 1.23 12.46
N ASP A 64 -6.10 1.51 13.65
CA ASP A 64 -5.48 2.42 14.62
C ASP A 64 -4.13 1.86 15.09
N ASP A 65 -4.06 0.56 15.39
CA ASP A 65 -2.82 -0.11 15.77
C ASP A 65 -1.77 -0.08 14.65
N LEU A 66 -2.18 -0.38 13.41
CA LEU A 66 -1.30 -0.33 12.24
C LEU A 66 -0.85 1.11 11.92
N THR A 67 -1.75 2.07 12.08
CA THR A 67 -1.46 3.50 11.87
C THR A 67 -0.41 3.96 12.86
N LYS A 68 -0.57 3.61 14.13
CA LYS A 68 0.41 3.92 15.18
C LYS A 68 1.78 3.33 14.85
N ALA A 69 1.85 2.04 14.54
CA ALA A 69 3.11 1.38 14.18
C ALA A 69 3.80 2.05 12.98
N ALA A 70 3.04 2.36 11.92
CA ALA A 70 3.58 3.03 10.74
C ALA A 70 4.08 4.44 11.02
N VAL A 71 3.34 5.21 11.82
CA VAL A 71 3.68 6.59 12.19
C VAL A 71 4.91 6.61 13.10
N ASP A 72 4.97 5.73 14.10
CA ASP A 72 6.10 5.65 15.04
C ASP A 72 7.41 5.34 14.31
N GLU A 73 7.40 4.41 13.34
CA GLU A 73 8.56 4.13 12.48
C GLU A 73 8.97 5.34 11.63
N MET A 74 8.00 6.00 11.00
CA MET A 74 8.26 7.16 10.15
C MET A 74 8.83 8.35 10.95
N VAL A 75 8.35 8.55 12.18
CA VAL A 75 8.89 9.56 13.10
C VAL A 75 10.30 9.18 13.56
N ALA A 76 10.55 7.90 13.86
CA ALA A 76 11.89 7.41 14.19
C ALA A 76 12.89 7.61 13.04
N ASP A 77 12.44 7.50 11.79
CA ASP A 77 13.21 7.85 10.58
C ASP A 77 13.37 9.38 10.34
N GLY A 78 12.89 10.21 11.27
CA GLY A 78 13.02 11.66 11.25
C GLY A 78 11.97 12.39 10.40
N ARG A 79 10.82 11.77 10.10
CA ARG A 79 9.72 12.44 9.40
C ARG A 79 8.83 13.20 10.37
N ALA A 80 8.50 14.45 10.02
CA ALA A 80 7.59 15.26 10.81
C ALA A 80 6.16 14.70 10.74
N LEU A 81 5.50 14.55 11.90
CA LEU A 81 4.14 13.99 11.99
C LEU A 81 3.13 14.70 11.07
N SER A 82 3.23 16.03 10.94
CA SER A 82 2.36 16.84 10.08
C SER A 82 2.53 16.59 8.57
N LYS A 83 3.55 15.83 8.17
CA LYS A 83 3.84 15.44 6.80
C LYS A 83 3.58 13.96 6.52
N ILE A 84 3.15 13.19 7.53
CA ILE A 84 2.80 11.79 7.36
C ILE A 84 1.32 11.71 6.98
N LYS A 85 1.02 10.97 5.91
CA LYS A 85 -0.35 10.65 5.49
C LYS A 85 -0.56 9.15 5.58
N THR A 86 -1.57 8.72 6.31
CA THR A 86 -1.98 7.31 6.37
C THR A 86 -3.20 7.07 5.49
N VAL A 87 -3.26 5.90 4.87
CA VAL A 87 -4.36 5.49 3.99
C VAL A 87 -4.77 4.08 4.40
N PRO A 88 -5.97 3.89 4.99
CA PRO A 88 -6.44 2.56 5.36
C PRO A 88 -6.78 1.74 4.11
N PHE A 89 -6.52 0.43 4.19
CA PHE A 89 -6.83 -0.52 3.13
C PHE A 89 -7.31 -1.84 3.77
N LEU A 90 -8.33 -2.45 3.17
CA LEU A 90 -8.90 -3.73 3.61
C LEU A 90 -9.16 -4.61 2.38
N MET A 91 -8.90 -5.90 2.55
CA MET A 91 -9.29 -6.93 1.58
C MET A 91 -10.39 -7.79 2.20
N MET A 92 -11.48 -7.96 1.45
CA MET A 92 -12.62 -8.78 1.84
C MET A 92 -12.93 -9.76 0.72
N ARG A 93 -13.52 -10.89 1.08
CA ARG A 93 -13.98 -11.93 0.16
C ARG A 93 -15.36 -12.44 0.58
N TYR A 94 -16.11 -12.95 -0.39
CA TYR A 94 -17.37 -13.66 -0.18
C TYR A 94 -17.13 -15.13 0.19
#